data_AF-A0A9D2XAX6-F1
#
_entry.id   AF-A0A9D2XAX6-F1
#
_cell.length_a   1.000
_cell.length_b   1.000
_cell.length_c   1.000
_cell.angle_alpha   90.00
_cell.angle_beta   90.00
_cell.angle_gamma   90.00
#
_symmetry.space_group_name_H-M   'P 1'
#
loop_
_entity.id
_entity.type
_entity.pdbx_description
1 polymer ?
#
loop_
_entity_poly.entity_id
_entity_poly.type
_entity_poly.pdbx_seq_one_letter_code
_entity_poly.pdbx_strand_id
1 'polypeptide(L)'
;MDVTVIFTLLLLICSLTEAQLQQQPDPDTNSYVKPAGSHVEAGNPSEHQQTCTQDINAALREMSASLAGLKVEMKYLQKENEAKTRELELLKQQDQEKTKELELQKSVLDNLKQQDQAKTKELELQRRELDKLKQQDQANEKELELQKRELDKLKQQDQANKKELELQKRELDKLKQQDQAHEGELITIKASANITENQVEALRREGEVKQVAFSASLMDSGSGDIGPFNTKTPLVFRHVVTNIGNAYNPNTGFFIAPVRGVYHFVFHIKGHGHASHYTAAALFKNGEKTFIASEQQPSHLAGTANSITLLLEVGDVVFLHQWENTRVFDNENHHTTFSGHLIFTM
;
A
#
# COMPACT_ATOMS: atom_id res chain seq x y z
N MET A 1 36.73 50.90 24.46
CA MET A 1 36.80 52.29 23.98
C MET A 1 35.99 53.13 24.97
N ASP A 2 36.35 53.11 26.24
CA ASP A 2 37.49 53.74 26.93
C ASP A 2 37.18 55.19 27.33
N VAL A 3 37.29 55.41 28.63
CA VAL A 3 36.69 56.46 29.47
C VAL A 3 37.57 57.73 29.45
N THR A 4 38.36 57.88 28.38
CA THR A 4 39.52 58.79 28.31
C THR A 4 39.22 60.16 27.72
N VAL A 5 38.06 60.37 27.08
CA VAL A 5 37.71 61.67 26.46
C VAL A 5 36.87 62.56 27.38
N ILE A 6 36.34 62.01 28.48
CA ILE A 6 35.56 62.76 29.48
C ILE A 6 36.49 63.53 30.45
N PHE A 7 37.79 63.23 30.44
CA PHE A 7 38.79 63.75 31.39
C PHE A 7 39.52 65.03 30.93
N THR A 8 39.28 65.54 29.72
CA THR A 8 39.95 66.75 29.20
C THR A 8 39.17 68.04 29.41
N LEU A 9 37.99 68.00 30.05
CA LEU A 9 37.13 69.18 30.19
C LEU A 9 36.96 69.73 31.61
N LEU A 10 37.52 69.14 32.66
CA LEU A 10 37.29 69.68 34.00
C LEU A 10 38.46 69.45 34.96
N LEU A 11 38.93 70.57 35.52
CA LEU A 11 39.78 70.75 36.70
C LEU A 11 41.28 70.97 36.45
N LEU A 12 41.66 72.22 36.15
CA LEU A 12 42.46 73.08 37.05
C LEU A 12 42.62 74.46 36.37
N ILE A 13 41.86 75.52 36.71
CA ILE A 13 41.90 76.34 37.94
C ILE A 13 43.31 76.98 38.07
N CYS A 14 43.50 78.31 37.96
CA CYS A 14 43.05 79.38 38.87
C CYS A 14 42.83 80.69 38.05
N SER A 15 41.72 81.44 38.09
CA SER A 15 41.08 82.15 39.23
C SER A 15 42.04 83.17 39.87
N LEU A 16 41.76 84.44 40.13
CA LEU A 16 40.56 85.26 40.36
C LEU A 16 41.10 86.69 40.56
N THR A 17 40.28 87.73 40.35
CA THR A 17 40.08 88.72 41.43
C THR A 17 38.75 89.45 41.24
N GLU A 18 38.03 89.52 42.36
CA GLU A 18 36.68 90.00 42.57
C GLU A 18 36.60 91.52 42.78
N ALA A 19 35.36 92.01 42.71
CA ALA A 19 34.91 93.34 43.08
C ALA A 19 34.86 93.55 44.61
N GLN A 20 34.89 94.82 45.05
CA GLN A 20 34.13 95.25 46.23
C GLN A 20 33.85 96.77 46.23
N LEU A 21 32.73 97.13 46.84
CA LEU A 21 32.05 98.44 46.88
C LEU A 21 32.22 99.11 48.26
N GLN A 22 32.08 100.45 48.30
CA GLN A 22 31.64 101.32 49.42
C GLN A 22 32.59 101.67 50.60
N GLN A 23 32.99 102.97 50.72
CA GLN A 23 32.53 103.98 51.72
C GLN A 23 33.42 105.26 51.77
N GLN A 24 32.77 106.44 51.84
CA GLN A 24 33.23 107.83 52.16
C GLN A 24 33.88 107.97 53.58
N PRO A 25 34.31 109.16 54.12
CA PRO A 25 34.81 110.47 53.60
C PRO A 25 36.06 111.09 54.36
N ASP A 26 36.64 112.19 53.82
CA ASP A 26 37.33 113.40 54.44
C ASP A 26 38.47 113.29 55.51
N PRO A 27 39.24 114.38 55.85
CA PRO A 27 39.66 115.61 55.15
C PRO A 27 41.18 115.99 55.33
N ASP A 28 41.53 117.21 54.87
CA ASP A 28 42.74 118.04 55.10
C ASP A 28 44.02 117.69 54.31
N THR A 29 44.55 118.57 53.44
CA THR A 29 45.22 119.80 53.88
C THR A 29 45.20 120.90 52.80
N ASN A 30 44.71 122.07 53.23
CA ASN A 30 45.01 123.43 52.80
C ASN A 30 46.49 123.60 52.31
N SER A 31 46.86 124.41 51.31
CA SER A 31 46.54 125.83 51.24
C SER A 31 47.23 126.61 50.08
N TYR A 32 46.68 127.80 49.84
CA TYR A 32 47.31 129.05 49.37
C TYR A 32 47.45 129.37 47.87
N VAL A 33 46.33 129.90 47.37
CA VAL A 33 46.13 131.09 46.52
C VAL A 33 47.07 132.28 46.81
N LYS A 34 47.20 133.19 45.82
CA LYS A 34 47.29 134.69 45.88
C LYS A 34 48.61 135.36 45.39
N PRO A 35 48.62 136.67 45.08
CA PRO A 35 48.59 137.16 43.69
C PRO A 35 49.64 138.27 43.36
N ALA A 36 49.61 138.72 42.11
CA ALA A 36 49.91 140.07 41.58
C ALA A 36 51.02 140.96 42.19
N GLY A 37 52.08 141.20 41.40
CA GLY A 37 52.32 142.51 40.77
C GLY A 37 53.48 143.42 41.23
N SER A 38 53.92 144.24 40.26
CA SER A 38 54.77 145.47 40.33
C SER A 38 56.31 145.26 40.32
N HIS A 39 57.19 146.12 39.80
CA HIS A 39 57.19 147.40 39.05
C HIS A 39 58.66 147.65 38.57
N VAL A 40 58.94 148.65 37.72
CA VAL A 40 59.90 149.81 37.88
C VAL A 40 59.88 150.62 36.55
N GLU A 41 59.33 151.85 36.44
CA GLU A 41 59.84 153.22 36.77
C GLU A 41 60.78 153.81 35.66
N ALA A 42 60.97 155.11 35.37
CA ALA A 42 60.17 156.34 35.16
C ALA A 42 61.09 157.37 34.41
N GLY A 43 60.55 158.34 33.65
CA GLY A 43 61.33 159.46 33.07
C GLY A 43 60.63 160.32 31.98
N ASN A 44 60.23 161.54 32.35
CA ASN A 44 59.48 162.62 31.63
C ASN A 44 60.23 163.34 30.47
N PRO A 45 59.67 164.36 29.76
CA PRO A 45 58.28 164.58 29.26
C PRO A 45 58.23 165.14 27.80
N SER A 46 57.00 165.27 27.26
CA SER A 46 56.50 166.36 26.39
C SER A 46 55.93 165.98 24.99
N GLU A 47 54.63 166.24 24.88
CA GLU A 47 53.80 166.68 23.74
C GLU A 47 53.35 165.75 22.58
N HIS A 48 52.07 165.98 22.25
CA HIS A 48 51.33 165.75 21.00
C HIS A 48 50.57 164.42 20.78
N GLN A 49 49.36 164.38 21.34
CA GLN A 49 48.05 164.24 20.66
C GLN A 49 47.88 163.18 19.55
N GLN A 50 46.88 162.31 19.76
CA GLN A 50 45.93 161.78 18.75
C GLN A 50 46.19 160.39 18.10
N THR A 51 45.91 159.28 18.83
CA THR A 51 45.41 157.97 18.29
C THR A 51 45.09 156.96 19.42
N CYS A 52 43.83 156.83 19.88
CA CYS A 52 43.45 155.87 20.95
C CYS A 52 42.00 155.34 20.82
N THR A 53 41.54 155.05 19.60
CA THR A 53 40.14 154.58 19.36
C THR A 53 40.04 153.36 18.44
N GLN A 54 41.18 152.82 17.97
CA GLN A 54 41.21 151.67 17.04
C GLN A 54 41.38 150.29 17.72
N ASP A 55 41.98 150.18 18.93
CA ASP A 55 42.30 148.88 19.55
C ASP A 55 41.14 148.17 20.28
N ILE A 56 40.22 148.89 20.93
CA ILE A 56 39.09 148.26 21.66
C ILE A 56 38.09 147.59 20.70
N ASN A 57 37.90 148.18 19.52
CA ASN A 57 37.01 147.64 18.49
C ASN A 57 37.54 146.34 17.87
N ALA A 58 38.86 146.10 17.92
CA ALA A 58 39.46 144.86 17.44
C ALA A 58 39.17 143.68 18.39
N ALA A 59 39.36 143.86 19.71
CA ALA A 59 39.11 142.82 20.71
C ALA A 59 37.62 142.41 20.78
N LEU A 60 36.69 143.37 20.66
CA LEU A 60 35.25 143.08 20.65
C LEU A 60 34.79 142.35 19.39
N ARG A 61 35.46 142.60 18.25
CA ARG A 61 35.28 141.79 17.03
C ARG A 61 35.78 140.37 17.22
N GLU A 62 36.93 140.16 17.86
CA GLU A 62 37.46 138.82 18.13
C GLU A 62 36.57 138.02 19.09
N MET A 63 36.05 138.64 20.15
CA MET A 63 35.09 137.97 21.05
C MET A 63 33.76 137.67 20.35
N SER A 64 33.24 138.59 19.54
CA SER A 64 32.01 138.36 18.77
C SER A 64 32.21 137.28 17.70
N ALA A 65 33.39 137.25 17.07
CA ALA A 65 33.79 136.18 16.15
C ALA A 65 33.94 134.84 16.87
N SER A 66 34.49 134.81 18.08
CA SER A 66 34.64 133.60 18.91
C SER A 66 33.29 133.08 19.42
N LEU A 67 32.40 133.97 19.86
CA LEU A 67 31.05 133.60 20.27
C LEU A 67 30.20 133.11 19.09
N ALA A 68 30.38 133.73 17.91
CA ALA A 68 29.79 133.24 16.67
C ALA A 68 30.35 131.85 16.29
N GLY A 69 31.66 131.64 16.45
CA GLY A 69 32.33 130.34 16.26
C GLY A 69 31.77 129.26 17.18
N LEU A 70 31.70 129.51 18.48
CA LEU A 70 31.11 128.60 19.46
C LEU A 70 29.63 128.32 19.19
N LYS A 71 28.86 129.30 18.71
CA LYS A 71 27.44 129.11 18.36
C LYS A 71 27.26 128.25 17.10
N VAL A 72 28.16 128.38 16.14
CA VAL A 72 28.22 127.50 14.96
C VAL A 72 28.60 126.09 15.39
N GLU A 73 29.57 125.94 16.28
CA GLU A 73 30.01 124.65 16.83
C GLU A 73 28.91 123.98 17.67
N MET A 74 28.16 124.74 18.49
CA MET A 74 26.99 124.25 19.22
C MET A 74 25.89 123.76 18.28
N LYS A 75 25.59 124.50 17.21
CA LYS A 75 24.62 124.07 16.19
C LYS A 75 25.11 122.83 15.44
N TYR A 76 26.41 122.73 15.19
CA TYR A 76 27.03 121.57 14.57
C TYR A 76 26.91 120.33 15.48
N LEU A 77 27.29 120.47 16.76
CA LEU A 77 27.18 119.42 17.79
C LEU A 77 25.73 119.00 18.04
N GLN A 78 24.78 119.93 18.02
CA GLN A 78 23.36 119.59 18.17
C GLN A 78 22.86 118.79 16.97
N LYS A 79 23.23 119.20 15.75
CA LYS A 79 22.89 118.47 14.53
C LYS A 79 23.58 117.09 14.49
N GLU A 80 24.80 116.98 15.01
CA GLU A 80 25.52 115.73 15.18
C GLU A 80 24.86 114.80 16.21
N ASN A 81 24.40 115.35 17.35
CA ASN A 81 23.68 114.58 18.37
C ASN A 81 22.30 114.12 17.88
N GLU A 82 21.58 114.95 17.13
CA GLU A 82 20.32 114.56 16.49
C GLU A 82 20.56 113.48 15.42
N ALA A 83 21.64 113.57 14.64
CA ALA A 83 22.03 112.55 13.69
C ALA A 83 22.38 111.22 14.38
N LYS A 84 23.19 111.25 15.45
CA LYS A 84 23.51 110.07 16.28
C LYS A 84 22.27 109.46 16.93
N THR A 85 21.31 110.29 17.34
CA THR A 85 20.04 109.80 17.92
C THR A 85 19.22 109.03 16.88
N ARG A 86 19.10 109.56 15.66
CA ARG A 86 18.42 108.86 14.55
C ARG A 86 19.16 107.58 14.15
N GLU A 87 20.49 107.60 14.14
CA GLU A 87 21.31 106.43 13.85
C GLU A 87 21.13 105.34 14.92
N LEU A 88 21.05 105.73 16.20
CA LEU A 88 20.76 104.82 17.31
C LEU A 88 19.34 104.22 17.22
N GLU A 89 18.33 104.99 16.82
CA GLU A 89 16.98 104.48 16.59
C GLU A 89 16.90 103.50 15.42
N LEU A 90 17.59 103.79 14.30
CA LEU A 90 17.69 102.89 13.16
C LEU A 90 18.37 101.57 13.56
N LEU A 91 19.46 101.66 14.33
CA LEU A 91 20.17 100.48 14.85
C LEU A 91 19.27 99.63 15.75
N LYS A 92 18.48 100.26 16.63
CA LYS A 92 17.49 99.57 17.47
C LYS A 92 16.41 98.86 16.65
N GLN A 93 15.89 99.50 15.60
CA GLN A 93 14.92 98.87 14.70
C GLN A 93 15.54 97.67 13.99
N GLN A 94 16.78 97.81 13.49
CA GLN A 94 17.51 96.73 12.85
C GLN A 94 17.79 95.56 13.79
N ASP A 95 18.14 95.82 15.06
CA ASP A 95 18.32 94.78 16.07
C ASP A 95 17.00 94.08 16.41
N GLN A 96 15.88 94.81 16.46
CA GLN A 96 14.56 94.22 16.67
C GLN A 96 14.13 93.34 15.49
N GLU A 97 14.39 93.75 14.25
CA GLU A 97 14.13 92.95 13.05
C GLU A 97 15.00 91.69 13.02
N LYS A 98 16.32 91.82 13.27
CA LYS A 98 17.21 90.66 13.41
C LYS A 98 16.77 89.70 14.51
N THR A 99 16.25 90.21 15.62
CA THR A 99 15.74 89.39 16.72
C THR A 99 14.52 88.58 16.27
N LYS A 100 13.57 89.21 15.56
CA LYS A 100 12.41 88.50 14.98
C LYS A 100 12.82 87.48 13.94
N GLU A 101 13.79 87.80 13.08
CA GLU A 101 14.31 86.87 12.07
C GLU A 101 14.98 85.66 12.73
N LEU A 102 15.78 85.88 13.79
CA LEU A 102 16.41 84.81 14.55
C LEU A 102 15.38 83.92 15.25
N GLU A 103 14.30 84.50 15.78
CA GLU A 103 13.21 83.76 16.41
C GLU A 103 12.44 82.92 15.39
N LEU A 104 12.18 83.45 14.20
CA LEU A 104 11.59 82.70 13.09
C LEU A 104 12.51 81.55 12.64
N GLN A 105 13.81 81.79 12.51
CA GLN A 105 14.79 80.75 12.16
C GLN A 105 14.85 79.65 13.22
N LYS A 106 14.78 79.98 14.51
CA LYS A 106 14.69 78.99 15.60
C LYS A 106 13.44 78.12 15.48
N SER A 107 12.27 78.74 15.25
CA SER A 107 11.01 78.01 15.04
C SER A 107 11.06 77.08 13.82
N VAL A 108 11.61 77.55 12.69
CA VAL A 108 11.83 76.72 11.50
C VAL A 108 12.78 75.55 11.79
N LEU A 109 13.87 75.79 12.52
CA LEU A 109 14.82 74.75 12.92
C LEU A 109 14.17 73.68 13.81
N ASP A 110 13.33 74.08 14.76
CA ASP A 110 12.61 73.15 15.63
C ASP A 110 11.59 72.31 14.86
N ASN A 111 10.86 72.91 13.92
CA ASN A 111 9.96 72.18 13.02
C ASN A 111 10.72 71.16 12.15
N LEU A 112 11.87 71.56 11.58
CA LEU A 112 12.73 70.66 10.80
C LEU A 112 13.25 69.50 11.65
N LYS A 113 13.69 69.77 12.89
CA LYS A 113 14.11 68.71 13.84
C LYS A 113 12.98 67.74 14.15
N GLN A 114 11.77 68.23 14.39
CA GLN A 114 10.61 67.37 14.64
C GLN A 114 10.28 66.51 13.40
N GLN A 115 10.34 67.10 12.20
CA GLN A 115 10.13 66.36 10.96
C GLN A 115 11.18 65.28 10.73
N ASP A 116 12.45 65.58 11.02
CA ASP A 116 13.56 64.61 10.90
C ASP A 116 13.42 63.45 11.90
N GLN A 117 13.02 63.74 13.13
CA GLN A 117 12.68 62.72 14.13
C GLN A 117 11.48 61.86 13.69
N ALA A 118 10.45 62.47 13.12
CA ALA A 118 9.28 61.74 12.61
C ALA A 118 9.67 60.80 11.45
N LYS A 119 10.43 61.29 10.47
CA LYS A 119 10.96 60.48 9.36
C LYS A 119 11.87 59.36 9.84
N THR A 120 12.70 59.61 10.84
CA THR A 120 13.58 58.59 11.43
C THR A 120 12.75 57.45 12.03
N LYS A 121 11.68 57.77 12.78
CA LYS A 121 10.76 56.76 13.33
C LYS A 121 10.02 55.97 12.25
N GLU A 122 9.59 56.65 11.18
CA GLU A 122 8.93 55.98 10.04
C GLU A 122 9.88 55.01 9.34
N LEU A 123 11.14 55.41 9.13
CA LEU A 123 12.16 54.56 8.51
C LEU A 123 12.55 53.36 9.40
N GLU A 124 12.57 53.54 10.72
CA GLU A 124 12.73 52.43 11.66
C GLU A 124 11.56 51.44 11.63
N LEU A 125 10.32 51.94 11.50
CA LEU A 125 9.14 51.08 11.37
C LEU A 125 9.20 50.26 10.07
N GLN A 126 9.52 50.89 8.96
CA GLN A 126 9.70 50.23 7.66
C GLN A 126 10.83 49.18 7.70
N ARG A 127 11.95 49.47 8.39
CA ARG A 127 13.02 48.47 8.60
C ARG A 127 12.53 47.25 9.37
N ARG A 128 11.75 47.43 10.44
CA ARG A 128 11.17 46.32 11.20
C ARG A 128 10.20 45.48 10.37
N GLU A 129 9.38 46.12 9.53
CA GLU A 129 8.48 45.41 8.62
C GLU A 129 9.24 44.63 7.56
N LEU A 130 10.31 45.20 7.00
CA LEU A 130 11.19 44.52 6.05
C LEU A 130 11.88 43.31 6.68
N ASP A 131 12.32 43.41 7.94
CA ASP A 131 12.92 42.29 8.66
C ASP A 131 11.91 41.17 8.93
N LYS A 132 10.66 41.52 9.28
CA LYS A 132 9.57 40.53 9.39
C LYS A 132 9.30 39.82 8.06
N LEU A 133 9.26 40.58 6.96
CA LEU A 133 9.02 40.02 5.62
C LEU A 133 10.15 39.07 5.22
N LYS A 134 11.41 39.45 5.45
CA LYS A 134 12.57 38.57 5.20
C LYS A 134 12.54 37.29 6.02
N GLN A 135 12.15 37.37 7.29
CA GLN A 135 12.00 36.18 8.14
C GLN A 135 10.89 35.27 7.62
N GLN A 136 9.78 35.84 7.17
CA GLN A 136 8.68 35.07 6.56
C GLN A 136 9.13 34.40 5.25
N ASP A 137 9.84 35.10 4.38
CA ASP A 137 10.35 34.54 3.12
C ASP A 137 11.30 33.37 3.39
N GLN A 138 12.20 33.50 4.38
CA GLN A 138 13.07 32.39 4.80
C GLN A 138 12.30 31.21 5.40
N ALA A 139 11.21 31.47 6.13
CA ALA A 139 10.35 30.41 6.66
C ALA A 139 9.63 29.67 5.52
N ASN A 140 9.06 30.41 4.57
CA ASN A 140 8.39 29.88 3.39
C ASN A 140 9.35 29.06 2.51
N GLU A 141 10.59 29.51 2.34
CA GLU A 141 11.60 28.78 1.56
C GLU A 141 11.94 27.43 2.21
N LYS A 142 12.08 27.38 3.53
CA LYS A 142 12.29 26.13 4.28
C LYS A 142 11.09 25.19 4.18
N GLU A 143 9.87 25.71 4.26
CA GLU A 143 8.65 24.92 4.10
C GLU A 143 8.55 24.34 2.69
N LEU A 144 8.86 25.13 1.66
CA LEU A 144 8.90 24.67 0.28
C LEU A 144 9.96 23.57 0.07
N GLU A 145 11.13 23.69 0.72
CA GLU A 145 12.15 22.66 0.67
C GLU A 145 11.69 21.36 1.34
N LEU A 146 10.99 21.46 2.49
CA LEU A 146 10.42 20.30 3.17
C LEU A 146 9.38 19.60 2.28
N GLN A 147 8.46 20.36 1.68
CA GLN A 147 7.44 19.82 0.77
C GLN A 147 8.07 19.14 -0.46
N LYS A 148 9.16 19.69 -1.01
CA LYS A 148 9.91 19.05 -2.11
C LYS A 148 10.48 17.69 -1.69
N ARG A 149 11.07 17.60 -0.49
CA ARG A 149 11.60 16.34 0.05
C ARG A 149 10.50 15.29 0.26
N GLU A 150 9.33 15.70 0.75
CA GLU A 150 8.18 14.81 0.90
C GLU A 150 7.64 14.32 -0.44
N LEU A 151 7.58 15.20 -1.45
CA LEU A 151 7.18 14.83 -2.80
C LEU A 151 8.15 13.81 -3.42
N ASP A 152 9.46 13.96 -3.19
CA ASP A 152 10.46 13.00 -3.68
C ASP A 152 10.33 11.64 -2.99
N LYS A 153 10.06 11.61 -1.67
CA LYS A 153 9.75 10.37 -0.95
C LYS A 153 8.51 9.69 -1.52
N LEU A 154 7.45 10.45 -1.77
CA LEU A 154 6.21 9.92 -2.32
C LEU A 154 6.40 9.34 -3.74
N LYS A 155 7.20 10.00 -4.58
CA LYS A 155 7.56 9.49 -5.91
C LYS A 155 8.37 8.19 -5.83
N GLN A 156 9.31 8.09 -4.90
CA GLN A 156 10.08 6.87 -4.68
C GLN A 156 9.17 5.72 -4.21
N GLN A 157 8.24 6.00 -3.29
CA GLN A 157 7.24 5.05 -2.82
C GLN A 157 6.36 4.55 -3.98
N ASP A 158 5.84 5.46 -4.81
CA ASP A 158 5.02 5.11 -5.98
C ASP A 158 5.79 4.21 -6.97
N GLN A 159 7.07 4.53 -7.22
CA GLN A 159 7.93 3.70 -8.05
C GLN A 159 8.18 2.31 -7.46
N ALA A 160 8.33 2.20 -6.13
CA ALA A 160 8.48 0.92 -5.44
C ALA A 160 7.19 0.09 -5.53
N ASN A 161 6.04 0.69 -5.23
CA ASN A 161 4.73 0.06 -5.34
C ASN A 161 4.45 -0.43 -6.77
N LYS A 162 4.83 0.34 -7.79
CA LYS A 162 4.71 -0.07 -9.20
C LYS A 162 5.54 -1.31 -9.52
N LYS A 163 6.76 -1.42 -8.98
CA LYS A 163 7.60 -2.61 -9.16
C LYS A 163 7.01 -3.83 -8.47
N GLU A 164 6.47 -3.65 -7.26
CA GLU A 164 5.80 -4.71 -6.52
C GLU A 164 4.55 -5.21 -7.25
N LEU A 165 3.74 -4.30 -7.80
CA LEU A 165 2.58 -4.65 -8.61
C LEU A 165 2.95 -5.46 -9.86
N GLU A 166 4.03 -5.09 -10.55
CA GLU A 166 4.54 -5.85 -11.70
C GLU A 166 5.08 -7.23 -11.29
N LEU A 167 5.67 -7.37 -10.10
CA LEU A 167 6.07 -8.67 -9.58
C LEU A 167 4.87 -9.57 -9.29
N GLN A 168 3.84 -9.02 -8.62
CA GLN A 168 2.60 -9.74 -8.32
C GLN A 168 1.88 -10.21 -9.59
N LYS A 169 1.84 -9.39 -10.65
CA LYS A 169 1.29 -9.80 -11.95
C LYS A 169 2.02 -11.01 -12.54
N ARG A 170 3.35 -11.03 -12.46
CA ARG A 170 4.15 -12.17 -12.97
C ARG A 170 3.91 -13.44 -12.16
N GLU A 171 3.72 -13.34 -10.85
CA GLU A 171 3.36 -14.50 -10.02
C GLU A 171 1.97 -15.03 -10.35
N LEU A 172 1.00 -14.13 -10.58
CA LEU A 172 -0.34 -14.51 -11.02
C LEU A 172 -0.33 -15.23 -12.37
N ASP A 173 0.48 -14.75 -13.33
CA ASP A 173 0.63 -15.42 -14.63
C ASP A 173 1.25 -16.82 -14.50
N LYS A 174 2.24 -17.01 -13.60
CA LYS A 174 2.82 -18.33 -13.31
C LYS A 174 1.80 -19.28 -12.71
N LEU A 175 1.01 -18.82 -11.74
CA LEU A 175 -0.02 -19.65 -11.09
C LEU A 175 -1.08 -20.09 -12.11
N LYS A 176 -1.50 -19.18 -13.00
CA LYS A 176 -2.44 -19.47 -14.07
C LYS A 176 -1.92 -20.53 -15.05
N GLN A 177 -0.63 -20.50 -15.38
CA GLN A 177 0.00 -21.53 -16.21
C GLN A 177 0.05 -22.89 -15.51
N GLN A 178 0.31 -22.91 -14.20
CA GLN A 178 0.28 -24.16 -13.42
C GLN A 178 -1.12 -24.76 -13.36
N ASP A 179 -2.16 -23.95 -13.15
CA ASP A 179 -3.55 -24.44 -13.15
C ASP A 179 -3.93 -25.07 -14.48
N GLN A 180 -3.54 -24.46 -15.60
CA GLN A 180 -3.75 -25.02 -16.93
C GLN A 180 -3.02 -26.35 -17.14
N ALA A 181 -1.79 -26.48 -16.60
CA ALA A 181 -1.03 -27.73 -16.68
C ALA A 181 -1.69 -28.85 -15.86
N HIS A 182 -2.10 -28.56 -14.62
CA HIS A 182 -2.81 -29.51 -13.76
C HIS A 182 -4.14 -29.97 -14.38
N GLU A 183 -4.88 -29.08 -15.05
CA GLU A 183 -6.12 -29.45 -15.75
C GLU A 183 -5.87 -30.45 -16.89
N GLY A 184 -4.77 -30.27 -17.65
CA GLY A 184 -4.34 -31.23 -18.67
C GLY A 184 -3.96 -32.60 -18.10
N GLU A 185 -3.25 -32.63 -16.98
CA GLU A 185 -2.92 -33.89 -16.28
C GLU A 185 -4.18 -34.59 -15.76
N LEU A 186 -5.13 -33.84 -15.20
CA LEU A 186 -6.38 -34.39 -14.69
C LEU A 186 -7.21 -35.07 -15.78
N ILE A 187 -7.29 -34.46 -16.98
CA ILE A 187 -7.95 -35.06 -18.15
C ILE A 187 -7.27 -36.39 -18.50
N THR A 188 -5.94 -36.43 -18.48
CA THR A 188 -5.16 -37.64 -18.80
C THR A 188 -5.39 -38.75 -17.78
N ILE A 189 -5.35 -38.43 -16.48
CA ILE A 189 -5.62 -39.38 -15.40
C ILE A 189 -7.06 -39.90 -15.47
N LYS A 190 -8.03 -39.04 -15.78
CA LYS A 190 -9.43 -39.47 -15.93
C LYS A 190 -9.60 -40.45 -17.09
N ALA A 191 -8.92 -40.21 -18.22
CA ALA A 191 -8.95 -41.11 -19.35
C ALA A 191 -8.34 -42.49 -19.03
N SER A 192 -7.18 -42.52 -18.36
CA SER A 192 -6.54 -43.77 -17.97
C SER A 192 -7.34 -44.55 -16.91
N ALA A 193 -7.99 -43.85 -15.98
CA ALA A 193 -8.89 -44.45 -15.00
C ALA A 193 -10.08 -45.14 -15.69
N ASN A 194 -10.74 -44.47 -16.63
CA ASN A 194 -11.85 -45.06 -17.39
C ASN A 194 -11.40 -46.28 -18.21
N ILE A 195 -10.21 -46.26 -18.82
CA ILE A 195 -9.66 -47.41 -19.55
C ILE A 195 -9.43 -48.59 -18.58
N THR A 196 -8.86 -48.32 -17.42
CA THR A 196 -8.58 -49.34 -16.40
C THR A 196 -9.88 -49.94 -15.86
N GLU A 197 -10.90 -49.12 -15.59
CA GLU A 197 -12.22 -49.57 -15.15
C GLU A 197 -12.85 -50.50 -16.17
N ASN A 198 -12.84 -50.13 -17.45
CA ASN A 198 -13.34 -50.98 -18.54
C ASN A 198 -12.57 -52.32 -18.65
N GLN A 199 -11.24 -52.30 -18.49
CA GLN A 199 -10.43 -53.52 -18.49
C GLN A 199 -10.77 -54.44 -17.31
N VAL A 200 -10.97 -53.87 -16.11
CA VAL A 200 -11.36 -54.62 -14.91
C VAL A 200 -12.75 -55.22 -15.08
N GLU A 201 -13.71 -54.50 -15.66
CA GLU A 201 -15.04 -55.05 -15.95
C GLU A 201 -15.00 -56.19 -16.97
N ALA A 202 -14.21 -56.06 -18.04
CA ALA A 202 -14.05 -57.11 -19.04
C ALA A 202 -13.49 -58.40 -18.42
N LEU A 203 -12.43 -58.29 -17.62
CA LEU A 203 -11.83 -59.42 -16.92
C LEU A 203 -12.80 -60.08 -15.93
N ARG A 204 -13.64 -59.30 -15.25
CA ARG A 204 -14.68 -59.84 -14.36
C ARG A 204 -15.71 -60.68 -15.11
N ARG A 205 -16.14 -60.24 -16.30
CA ARG A 205 -17.09 -61.00 -17.14
C ARG A 205 -16.47 -62.29 -17.71
N GLU A 206 -15.19 -62.26 -18.07
CA GLU A 206 -14.48 -63.47 -18.52
C GLU A 206 -14.24 -64.48 -17.39
N GLY A 207 -14.15 -64.01 -16.14
CA GLY A 207 -13.95 -64.84 -14.95
C GLY A 207 -15.23 -65.50 -14.39
N GLU A 208 -16.41 -65.25 -14.94
CA GLU A 208 -17.63 -65.97 -14.56
C GLU A 208 -17.55 -67.43 -15.06
N VAL A 209 -16.95 -68.30 -14.26
CA VAL A 209 -16.86 -69.74 -14.51
C VAL A 209 -18.26 -70.29 -14.70
N LYS A 210 -18.57 -70.73 -15.92
CA LYS A 210 -19.85 -71.37 -16.25
C LYS A 210 -19.87 -72.78 -15.66
N GLN A 211 -20.30 -72.91 -14.42
CA GLN A 211 -20.43 -74.19 -13.74
C GLN A 211 -21.66 -74.94 -14.27
N VAL A 212 -21.49 -76.21 -14.65
CA VAL A 212 -22.59 -77.07 -15.11
C VAL A 212 -22.42 -78.45 -14.48
N ALA A 213 -23.43 -78.91 -13.74
CA ALA A 213 -23.46 -80.25 -13.17
C ALA A 213 -24.90 -80.69 -12.89
N PHE A 214 -25.22 -81.94 -13.20
CA PHE A 214 -26.49 -82.55 -12.83
C PHE A 214 -26.29 -83.98 -12.32
N SER A 215 -27.24 -84.42 -11.48
CA SER A 215 -27.33 -85.80 -11.01
C SER A 215 -28.80 -86.12 -10.75
N ALA A 216 -29.28 -87.24 -11.30
CA ALA A 216 -30.66 -87.67 -11.18
C ALA A 216 -30.79 -89.20 -11.09
N SER A 217 -31.90 -89.68 -10.52
CA SER A 217 -32.30 -91.09 -10.51
C SER A 217 -33.66 -91.30 -11.16
N LEU A 218 -33.92 -92.54 -11.58
CA LEU A 218 -34.96 -92.87 -12.55
C LEU A 218 -36.37 -92.54 -12.05
N MET A 219 -36.72 -93.00 -10.85
CA MET A 219 -38.04 -92.80 -10.25
C MET A 219 -38.04 -91.68 -9.21
N ASP A 220 -39.07 -90.83 -9.25
CA ASP A 220 -39.31 -89.80 -8.22
C ASP A 220 -39.88 -90.40 -6.92
N SER A 221 -40.71 -91.43 -7.04
CA SER A 221 -41.22 -92.22 -5.93
C SER A 221 -41.67 -93.61 -6.39
N GLY A 222 -41.86 -94.52 -5.45
CA GLY A 222 -42.30 -95.90 -5.71
C GLY A 222 -41.15 -96.86 -6.01
N SER A 223 -41.51 -98.06 -6.47
CA SER A 223 -40.58 -99.15 -6.75
C SER A 223 -41.10 -99.99 -7.90
N GLY A 224 -40.25 -100.34 -8.86
CA GLY A 224 -40.65 -101.23 -9.94
C GLY A 224 -39.63 -101.39 -11.06
N ASP A 225 -39.89 -102.35 -11.94
CA ASP A 225 -39.18 -102.50 -13.20
C ASP A 225 -39.85 -101.68 -14.30
N ILE A 226 -39.04 -101.02 -15.12
CA ILE A 226 -39.41 -100.40 -16.38
C ILE A 226 -39.04 -101.38 -17.51
N GLY A 227 -39.98 -101.60 -18.44
CA GLY A 227 -39.87 -102.62 -19.48
C GLY A 227 -40.24 -104.03 -18.99
N PRO A 228 -40.03 -105.08 -19.81
CA PRO A 228 -39.37 -105.03 -21.11
C PRO A 228 -40.28 -104.43 -22.19
N PHE A 229 -39.71 -103.50 -22.95
CA PHE A 229 -40.33 -102.94 -24.16
C PHE A 229 -39.68 -103.55 -25.40
N ASN A 230 -40.46 -103.79 -26.45
CA ASN A 230 -39.94 -104.34 -27.72
C ASN A 230 -39.20 -103.30 -28.58
N THR A 231 -39.07 -102.06 -28.11
CA THR A 231 -38.35 -100.97 -28.76
C THR A 231 -37.48 -100.22 -27.75
N LYS A 232 -36.49 -99.48 -28.25
CA LYS A 232 -35.66 -98.59 -27.42
C LYS A 232 -36.54 -97.47 -26.87
N THR A 233 -36.54 -97.31 -25.55
CA THR A 233 -37.43 -96.36 -24.87
C THR A 233 -36.61 -95.33 -24.10
N PRO A 234 -36.87 -94.02 -24.22
CA PRO A 234 -36.18 -92.99 -23.45
C PRO A 234 -36.31 -93.23 -21.94
N LEU A 235 -35.21 -93.13 -21.21
CA LEU A 235 -35.20 -93.12 -19.74
C LEU A 235 -35.25 -91.67 -19.25
N VAL A 236 -36.33 -91.32 -18.56
CA VAL A 236 -36.54 -90.00 -17.97
C VAL A 236 -36.29 -90.10 -16.47
N PHE A 237 -35.20 -89.48 -15.99
CA PHE A 237 -34.79 -89.54 -14.58
C PHE A 237 -35.47 -88.41 -13.83
N ARG A 238 -36.54 -88.76 -13.10
CA ARG A 238 -37.46 -87.76 -12.53
C ARG A 238 -36.99 -87.19 -11.20
N HIS A 239 -36.21 -87.93 -10.43
CA HIS A 239 -35.68 -87.45 -9.16
C HIS A 239 -34.34 -86.71 -9.37
N VAL A 240 -34.36 -85.39 -9.32
CA VAL A 240 -33.16 -84.56 -9.59
C VAL A 240 -32.52 -84.10 -8.27
N VAL A 241 -31.29 -84.54 -8.03
CA VAL A 241 -30.50 -84.20 -6.84
C VAL A 241 -29.74 -82.89 -7.03
N THR A 242 -29.21 -82.65 -8.24
CA THR A 242 -28.46 -81.44 -8.58
C THR A 242 -28.72 -81.06 -10.03
N ASN A 243 -28.77 -79.76 -10.32
CA ASN A 243 -28.94 -79.23 -11.68
C ASN A 243 -28.33 -77.82 -11.83
N ILE A 244 -27.05 -77.68 -11.47
CA ILE A 244 -26.30 -76.43 -11.62
C ILE A 244 -26.18 -76.10 -13.11
N GLY A 245 -26.56 -74.88 -13.48
CA GLY A 245 -26.65 -74.44 -14.88
C GLY A 245 -27.96 -74.85 -15.57
N ASN A 246 -28.88 -75.54 -14.89
CA ASN A 246 -30.19 -75.95 -15.40
C ASN A 246 -30.15 -76.66 -16.77
N ALA A 247 -29.08 -77.44 -17.00
CA ALA A 247 -28.84 -78.10 -18.29
C ALA A 247 -29.61 -79.42 -18.44
N TYR A 248 -30.07 -80.04 -17.34
CA TYR A 248 -30.88 -81.25 -17.38
C TYR A 248 -32.39 -80.95 -17.24
N ASN A 249 -33.21 -81.59 -18.07
CA ASN A 249 -34.67 -81.46 -18.03
C ASN A 249 -35.33 -82.78 -17.55
N PRO A 250 -35.90 -82.84 -16.33
CA PRO A 250 -36.52 -84.05 -15.78
C PRO A 250 -37.86 -84.42 -16.41
N ASN A 251 -38.44 -83.57 -17.25
CA ASN A 251 -39.66 -83.90 -17.99
C ASN A 251 -39.36 -84.69 -19.28
N THR A 252 -38.17 -84.50 -19.86
CA THR A 252 -37.76 -85.13 -21.13
C THR A 252 -36.64 -86.14 -20.97
N GLY A 253 -35.87 -86.06 -19.89
CA GLY A 253 -34.66 -86.87 -19.69
C GLY A 253 -33.42 -86.33 -20.39
N PHE A 254 -33.48 -85.12 -20.95
CA PHE A 254 -32.44 -84.55 -21.79
C PHE A 254 -31.49 -83.65 -21.00
N PHE A 255 -30.20 -83.83 -21.23
CA PHE A 255 -29.17 -82.84 -20.94
C PHE A 255 -28.88 -82.04 -22.20
N ILE A 256 -28.88 -80.71 -22.13
CA ILE A 256 -28.56 -79.82 -23.25
C ILE A 256 -27.34 -78.99 -22.86
N ALA A 257 -26.25 -79.08 -23.63
CA ALA A 257 -25.01 -78.39 -23.32
C ALA A 257 -25.19 -76.85 -23.44
N PRO A 258 -25.08 -76.07 -22.34
CA PRO A 258 -25.27 -74.62 -22.39
C PRO A 258 -24.03 -73.88 -22.92
N VAL A 259 -22.87 -74.55 -22.90
CA VAL A 259 -21.60 -74.06 -23.43
C VAL A 259 -20.82 -75.14 -24.14
N ARG A 260 -19.98 -74.72 -25.10
CA ARG A 260 -18.98 -75.61 -25.68
C ARG A 260 -17.96 -76.00 -24.61
N GLY A 261 -17.71 -77.29 -24.46
CA GLY A 261 -16.79 -77.77 -23.45
C GLY A 261 -16.70 -79.28 -23.38
N VAL A 262 -15.81 -79.74 -22.50
CA VAL A 262 -15.61 -81.15 -22.23
C VAL A 262 -16.46 -81.55 -21.03
N TYR A 263 -17.36 -82.51 -21.23
CA TYR A 263 -18.31 -82.98 -20.21
C TYR A 263 -18.06 -84.45 -19.89
N HIS A 264 -18.13 -84.80 -18.61
CA HIS A 264 -18.13 -86.19 -18.17
C HIS A 264 -19.55 -86.63 -17.83
N PHE A 265 -19.97 -87.79 -18.34
CA PHE A 265 -21.24 -88.44 -18.03
C PHE A 265 -20.99 -89.81 -17.43
N VAL A 266 -21.81 -90.19 -16.45
CA VAL A 266 -21.81 -91.53 -15.85
C VAL A 266 -23.24 -91.97 -15.61
N PHE A 267 -23.51 -93.24 -15.86
CA PHE A 267 -24.80 -93.82 -15.59
C PHE A 267 -24.66 -95.23 -15.02
N HIS A 268 -25.51 -95.53 -14.03
CA HIS A 268 -25.63 -96.83 -13.40
C HIS A 268 -27.04 -97.33 -13.63
N ILE A 269 -27.17 -98.56 -14.10
CA ILE A 269 -28.44 -99.20 -14.39
C ILE A 269 -28.52 -100.45 -13.54
N LYS A 270 -29.59 -100.54 -12.74
CA LYS A 270 -29.92 -101.76 -11.99
C LYS A 270 -31.06 -102.50 -12.67
N GLY A 271 -31.12 -103.80 -12.49
CA GLY A 271 -32.29 -104.60 -12.81
C GLY A 271 -32.34 -105.89 -12.00
N HIS A 272 -33.47 -106.58 -12.08
CA HIS A 272 -33.58 -107.93 -11.57
C HIS A 272 -33.08 -108.94 -12.61
N GLY A 273 -32.29 -109.91 -12.16
CA GLY A 273 -31.85 -111.01 -13.00
C GLY A 273 -33.04 -111.80 -13.54
N HIS A 274 -32.99 -112.13 -14.83
CA HIS A 274 -34.06 -112.81 -15.54
C HIS A 274 -33.50 -113.66 -16.68
N ALA A 275 -34.08 -114.85 -16.91
CA ALA A 275 -33.59 -115.79 -17.91
C ALA A 275 -33.58 -115.24 -19.35
N SER A 276 -34.54 -114.36 -19.67
CA SER A 276 -34.77 -113.88 -21.05
C SER A 276 -34.67 -112.35 -21.23
N HIS A 277 -34.47 -111.60 -20.14
CA HIS A 277 -34.45 -110.14 -20.18
C HIS A 277 -33.27 -109.63 -19.39
N TYR A 278 -32.26 -109.14 -20.09
CA TYR A 278 -31.08 -108.55 -19.50
C TYR A 278 -31.35 -107.10 -19.07
N THR A 279 -30.40 -106.45 -18.42
CA THR A 279 -30.48 -105.03 -18.07
C THR A 279 -29.53 -104.26 -18.95
N ALA A 280 -30.03 -103.26 -19.69
CA ALA A 280 -29.17 -102.36 -20.44
C ALA A 280 -29.76 -100.98 -20.69
N ALA A 281 -28.88 -99.99 -20.75
CA ALA A 281 -29.19 -98.67 -21.28
C ALA A 281 -28.04 -98.18 -22.15
N ALA A 282 -28.39 -97.40 -23.17
CA ALA A 282 -27.44 -96.77 -24.06
C ALA A 282 -27.56 -95.25 -24.00
N LEU A 283 -26.40 -94.58 -24.01
CA LEU A 283 -26.27 -93.14 -24.13
C LEU A 283 -26.40 -92.74 -25.59
N PHE A 284 -27.16 -91.68 -25.82
CA PHE A 284 -27.37 -91.07 -27.11
C PHE A 284 -26.87 -89.62 -27.08
N LYS A 285 -26.19 -89.22 -28.16
CA LYS A 285 -25.85 -87.82 -28.45
C LYS A 285 -26.56 -87.44 -29.74
N ASN A 286 -27.39 -86.40 -29.71
CA ASN A 286 -28.12 -85.89 -30.88
C ASN A 286 -28.89 -86.98 -31.67
N GLY A 287 -29.42 -87.99 -30.98
CA GLY A 287 -30.17 -89.09 -31.62
C GLY A 287 -29.31 -90.27 -32.08
N GLU A 288 -27.98 -90.18 -32.02
CA GLU A 288 -27.07 -91.28 -32.34
C GLU A 288 -26.61 -92.02 -31.08
N LYS A 289 -26.73 -93.35 -31.11
CA LYS A 289 -26.23 -94.23 -30.05
C LYS A 289 -24.71 -94.14 -29.99
N THR A 290 -24.17 -93.76 -28.84
CA THR A 290 -22.73 -93.63 -28.62
C THR A 290 -22.16 -94.74 -27.73
N PHE A 291 -22.71 -94.94 -26.53
CA PHE A 291 -22.19 -95.92 -25.56
C PHE A 291 -23.32 -96.77 -24.96
N ILE A 292 -23.02 -97.97 -24.47
CA ILE A 292 -23.99 -98.88 -23.85
C ILE A 292 -23.40 -99.51 -22.59
N ALA A 293 -24.25 -99.72 -21.58
CA ALA A 293 -23.99 -100.58 -20.43
C ALA A 293 -25.01 -101.73 -20.49
N SER A 294 -24.56 -102.98 -20.41
CA SER A 294 -25.42 -104.16 -20.47
C SER A 294 -24.91 -105.27 -19.57
N GLU A 295 -25.81 -105.95 -18.87
CA GLU A 295 -25.51 -107.10 -18.01
C GLU A 295 -26.64 -108.14 -18.12
N GLN A 296 -26.27 -109.40 -18.33
CA GLN A 296 -27.21 -110.52 -18.40
C GLN A 296 -26.98 -111.46 -17.24
N GLN A 297 -27.93 -111.47 -16.31
CA GLN A 297 -27.88 -112.30 -15.12
C GLN A 297 -29.17 -113.12 -15.03
N PRO A 298 -29.13 -114.46 -14.92
CA PRO A 298 -30.35 -115.28 -14.90
C PRO A 298 -31.22 -115.11 -13.64
N SER A 299 -30.64 -114.69 -12.52
CA SER A 299 -31.31 -114.57 -11.21
C SER A 299 -30.68 -113.50 -10.31
N HIS A 300 -31.34 -113.16 -9.20
CA HIS A 300 -30.93 -112.13 -8.24
C HIS A 300 -30.93 -110.70 -8.82
N LEU A 301 -29.88 -109.91 -8.58
CA LEU A 301 -29.77 -108.52 -9.00
C LEU A 301 -28.65 -108.38 -10.03
N ALA A 302 -28.96 -107.70 -11.13
CA ALA A 302 -28.00 -107.27 -12.14
C ALA A 302 -27.69 -105.78 -11.95
N GLY A 303 -26.43 -105.40 -12.13
CA GLY A 303 -25.98 -104.02 -12.10
C GLY A 303 -24.95 -103.78 -13.18
N THR A 304 -25.12 -102.71 -13.95
CA THR A 304 -24.17 -102.32 -15.00
C THR A 304 -23.99 -100.81 -15.00
N ALA A 305 -22.81 -100.35 -15.40
CA ALA A 305 -22.51 -98.93 -15.47
C ALA A 305 -21.58 -98.64 -16.64
N ASN A 306 -21.65 -97.42 -17.14
CA ASN A 306 -20.66 -96.92 -18.09
C ASN A 306 -20.48 -95.41 -17.88
N SER A 307 -19.35 -94.89 -18.33
CA SER A 307 -18.99 -93.48 -18.22
C SER A 307 -18.24 -93.03 -19.46
N ILE A 308 -18.43 -91.77 -19.84
CA ILE A 308 -17.77 -91.20 -21.01
C ILE A 308 -17.49 -89.71 -20.81
N THR A 309 -16.38 -89.26 -21.38
CA THR A 309 -16.08 -87.84 -21.55
C THR A 309 -16.29 -87.43 -23.01
N LEU A 310 -17.09 -86.40 -23.25
CA LEU A 310 -17.46 -85.91 -24.59
C LEU A 310 -17.17 -84.42 -24.73
N LEU A 311 -16.63 -84.02 -25.88
CA LEU A 311 -16.71 -82.63 -26.32
C LEU A 311 -18.12 -82.38 -26.87
N LEU A 312 -18.80 -81.40 -26.28
CA LEU A 312 -20.13 -80.98 -26.70
C LEU A 312 -20.08 -79.55 -27.23
N GLU A 313 -20.82 -79.30 -28.30
CA GLU A 313 -21.14 -77.97 -28.79
C GLU A 313 -22.35 -77.40 -28.04
N VAL A 314 -22.54 -76.07 -28.11
CA VAL A 314 -23.73 -75.43 -27.54
C VAL A 314 -24.99 -76.01 -28.18
N GLY A 315 -25.90 -76.53 -27.36
CA GLY A 315 -27.16 -77.12 -27.81
C GLY A 315 -27.11 -78.62 -28.11
N ASP A 316 -25.94 -79.28 -28.03
CA ASP A 316 -25.86 -80.73 -28.12
C ASP A 316 -26.71 -81.39 -27.02
N VAL A 317 -27.47 -82.42 -27.39
CA VAL A 317 -28.42 -83.11 -26.51
C VAL A 317 -27.90 -84.50 -26.16
N VAL A 318 -27.83 -84.82 -24.87
CA VAL A 318 -27.40 -86.12 -24.34
C VAL A 318 -28.50 -86.73 -23.47
N PHE A 319 -28.82 -88.01 -23.68
CA PHE A 319 -29.85 -88.73 -22.93
C PHE A 319 -29.64 -90.24 -22.97
N LEU A 320 -30.37 -90.99 -22.14
CA LEU A 320 -30.34 -92.46 -22.10
C LEU A 320 -31.59 -93.06 -22.71
N HIS A 321 -31.44 -94.19 -23.39
CA HIS A 321 -32.52 -95.10 -23.72
C HIS A 321 -32.29 -96.45 -23.08
N GLN A 322 -33.35 -97.03 -22.54
CA GLN A 322 -33.42 -98.45 -22.27
C GLN A 322 -33.30 -99.22 -23.59
N TRP A 323 -32.50 -100.28 -23.60
CA TRP A 323 -32.38 -101.12 -24.79
C TRP A 323 -33.61 -102.01 -24.96
N GLU A 324 -33.92 -102.41 -26.19
CA GLU A 324 -35.07 -103.26 -26.46
C GLU A 324 -34.96 -104.61 -25.73
N ASN A 325 -36.10 -105.10 -25.25
CA ASN A 325 -36.28 -106.35 -24.51
C ASN A 325 -35.50 -106.44 -23.18
N THR A 326 -35.09 -105.30 -22.61
CA THR A 326 -34.38 -105.23 -21.32
C THR A 326 -35.27 -104.78 -20.18
N ARG A 327 -34.84 -104.98 -18.94
CA ARG A 327 -35.53 -104.48 -17.73
C ARG A 327 -34.59 -103.59 -16.91
N VAL A 328 -35.14 -102.47 -16.42
CA VAL A 328 -34.43 -101.52 -15.56
C VAL A 328 -35.23 -101.32 -14.29
N PHE A 329 -34.62 -101.53 -13.14
CA PHE A 329 -35.24 -101.40 -11.83
C PHE A 329 -34.82 -100.10 -11.15
N ASP A 330 -35.78 -99.49 -10.44
CA ASP A 330 -35.48 -98.46 -9.46
C ASP A 330 -36.46 -98.50 -8.28
N ASN A 331 -36.06 -97.93 -7.15
CA ASN A 331 -36.93 -97.75 -5.98
C ASN A 331 -36.48 -96.56 -5.12
N GLU A 332 -36.99 -96.42 -3.90
CA GLU A 332 -36.66 -95.32 -2.99
C GLU A 332 -35.17 -95.25 -2.58
N ASN A 333 -34.35 -96.24 -2.96
CA ASN A 333 -32.89 -96.19 -2.75
C ASN A 333 -32.12 -95.70 -4.00
N HIS A 334 -32.80 -95.27 -5.06
CA HIS A 334 -32.21 -94.58 -6.21
C HIS A 334 -31.03 -95.33 -6.86
N HIS A 335 -31.28 -96.57 -7.29
CA HIS A 335 -30.24 -97.43 -7.84
C HIS A 335 -29.83 -97.07 -9.26
N THR A 336 -30.82 -96.65 -10.07
CA THR A 336 -30.59 -96.31 -11.47
C THR A 336 -30.38 -94.81 -11.61
N THR A 337 -29.15 -94.40 -11.93
CA THR A 337 -28.70 -93.01 -11.88
C THR A 337 -28.10 -92.54 -13.20
N PHE A 338 -28.23 -91.25 -13.48
CA PHE A 338 -27.58 -90.55 -14.58
C PHE A 338 -27.06 -89.21 -14.10
N SER A 339 -25.76 -88.98 -14.26
CA SER A 339 -25.09 -87.76 -13.81
C SER A 339 -24.12 -87.26 -14.88
N GLY A 340 -23.87 -85.95 -14.88
CA GLY A 340 -22.83 -85.38 -15.70
C GLY A 340 -22.45 -83.96 -15.29
N HIS A 341 -21.25 -83.53 -15.65
CA HIS A 341 -20.73 -82.21 -15.32
C HIS A 341 -19.73 -81.71 -16.37
N LEU A 342 -19.61 -80.38 -16.47
CA LEU A 342 -18.57 -79.72 -17.26
C LEU A 342 -17.23 -79.83 -16.53
N ILE A 343 -16.21 -80.31 -17.22
CA ILE A 343 -14.83 -80.34 -16.73
C ILE A 343 -14.17 -78.98 -16.98
N PHE A 344 -14.22 -78.50 -18.23
CA PHE A 344 -13.75 -77.16 -18.61
C PHE A 344 -14.41 -76.70 -19.92
N THR A 345 -14.57 -75.38 -20.05
CA THR A 345 -15.01 -74.72 -21.30
C THR A 345 -13.90 -74.74 -22.35
N MET A 346 -14.28 -74.75 -23.63
CA MET A 346 -13.36 -74.74 -24.78
C MET A 346 -13.40 -73.45 -25.58
#